data_AF-A0A917B470-F1
#
_entry.id   AF-A0A917B470-F1
#
_cell.length_a   1.000
_cell.length_b   1.000
_cell.length_c   1.000
_cell.angle_alpha   90.00
_cell.angle_beta   90.00
_cell.angle_gamma   90.00
#
_symmetry.space_group_name_H-M   'P 1'
#
loop_
_entity.id
_entity.type
_entity.pdbx_description
1 polymer ?
#
loop_
_entity_poly.entity_id
_entity_poly.type
_entity_poly.pdbx_seq_one_letter_code
_entity_poly.pdbx_strand_id
1 'polypeptide(L)'
;MTPPKLSQTMKPATAAKKLGIYLPAAPDEFQQNEVTRAELAELLATPPEWLVQLRLNGPHPRQEVARKLGISISGLTRAGVDDPFTTAEIKALLAAPPEWLVVERARQAGVMEENARIKTERAEKAAQKERAERHARTNPNAVAPKPRRR
;
A
#
# COMPACT_ATOMS: atom_id res chain seq x y z
N MET A 1 14.05 -17.07 33.37
CA MET A 1 12.64 -16.89 32.97
C MET A 1 12.54 -15.55 32.26
N THR A 2 12.31 -15.57 30.95
CA THR A 2 12.19 -14.36 30.13
C THR A 2 10.92 -13.62 30.57
N PRO A 3 10.98 -12.29 30.85
CA PRO A 3 9.80 -11.56 31.31
C PRO A 3 8.66 -11.65 30.30
N PRO A 4 7.40 -11.71 30.75
CA PRO A 4 6.25 -11.80 29.86
C PRO A 4 6.28 -10.61 28.91
N LYS A 5 6.25 -10.90 27.61
CA LYS A 5 6.25 -9.90 26.55
C LYS A 5 5.01 -9.03 26.73
N LEU A 6 5.19 -7.81 27.24
CA LEU A 6 4.15 -6.79 27.32
C LEU A 6 3.39 -6.79 25.99
N SER A 7 2.11 -7.11 26.04
CA SER A 7 1.19 -7.04 24.90
C SER A 7 1.21 -5.60 24.42
N GLN A 8 1.95 -5.35 23.34
CA GLN A 8 2.04 -4.02 22.76
C GLN A 8 0.63 -3.61 22.28
N THR A 9 -0.01 -2.70 23.02
CA THR A 9 -1.28 -2.08 22.62
C THR A 9 -1.01 -0.98 21.60
N MET A 10 -2.02 -0.68 20.79
CA MET A 10 -1.99 0.44 19.87
C MET A 10 -3.34 1.16 19.83
N LYS A 11 -3.26 2.46 19.53
CA LYS A 11 -4.45 3.30 19.38
C LYS A 11 -5.41 2.74 18.30
N PRO A 12 -6.73 2.88 18.48
CA PRO A 12 -7.75 2.52 17.50
C PRO A 12 -7.45 2.99 16.08
N ALA A 13 -6.98 4.24 15.93
CA ALA A 13 -6.61 4.80 14.64
C ALA A 13 -5.49 4.03 13.92
N THR A 14 -4.50 3.53 14.68
CA THR A 14 -3.42 2.71 14.15
C THR A 14 -3.93 1.32 13.77
N ALA A 15 -4.82 0.74 14.58
CA ALA A 15 -5.45 -0.55 14.29
C ALA A 15 -6.33 -0.46 13.03
N ALA A 16 -7.20 0.55 12.93
CA ALA A 16 -8.03 0.83 11.76
C ALA A 16 -7.20 0.96 10.48
N LYS A 17 -6.07 1.71 10.54
CA LYS A 17 -5.16 1.86 9.41
C LYS A 17 -4.57 0.51 8.97
N LYS A 18 -4.23 -0.37 9.90
CA LYS A 18 -3.73 -1.72 9.59
C LYS A 18 -4.82 -2.66 9.07
N LEU A 19 -6.05 -2.49 9.54
CA LEU A 19 -7.23 -3.22 9.05
C LEU A 19 -7.74 -2.71 7.70
N GLY A 20 -7.30 -1.52 7.27
CA GLY A 20 -7.72 -0.90 6.02
C GLY A 20 -9.16 -0.38 6.07
N ILE A 21 -9.60 0.13 7.23
CA ILE A 21 -10.96 0.64 7.43
C ILE A 21 -10.97 2.12 7.82
N TYR A 22 -12.12 2.76 7.60
CA TYR A 22 -12.37 4.11 8.07
C TYR A 22 -12.85 4.06 9.53
N LEU A 23 -12.01 4.54 10.46
CA LEU A 23 -12.25 4.45 11.91
C LEU A 23 -13.61 5.01 12.35
N PRO A 24 -14.07 6.20 11.88
CA PRO A 24 -15.35 6.75 12.32
C PRO A 24 -16.59 5.92 11.96
N ALA A 25 -16.46 4.94 11.05
CA ALA A 25 -17.52 4.02 10.69
C ALA A 25 -17.41 2.64 11.38
N ALA A 26 -16.40 2.43 12.21
CA ALA A 26 -16.29 1.24 13.04
C ALA A 26 -17.22 1.34 14.27
N PRO A 27 -17.59 0.23 14.92
CA PRO A 27 -18.37 0.25 16.16
C PRO A 27 -17.68 1.04 17.28
N ASP A 28 -18.45 1.67 18.18
CA ASP A 28 -17.93 2.49 19.28
C ASP A 28 -16.95 1.72 20.18
N GLU A 29 -17.23 0.44 20.41
CA GLU A 29 -16.34 -0.46 21.16
C GLU A 29 -14.94 -0.52 20.55
N PHE A 30 -14.83 -0.52 19.21
CA PHE A 30 -13.53 -0.50 18.54
C PHE A 30 -12.93 0.91 18.52
N GLN A 31 -13.74 1.96 18.47
CA GLN A 31 -13.26 3.34 18.44
C GLN A 31 -12.68 3.79 19.79
N GLN A 32 -13.21 3.29 20.90
CA GLN A 32 -12.86 3.73 22.25
C GLN A 32 -11.75 2.89 22.89
N ASN A 33 -11.65 1.60 22.54
CA ASN A 33 -10.72 0.68 23.20
C ASN A 33 -9.37 0.56 22.48
N GLU A 34 -8.29 0.54 23.24
CA GLU A 34 -6.97 0.20 22.68
C GLU A 34 -6.97 -1.24 22.16
N VAL A 35 -6.29 -1.48 21.05
CA VAL A 35 -6.25 -2.79 20.40
C VAL A 35 -4.88 -3.41 20.62
N THR A 36 -4.84 -4.61 21.19
CA THR A 36 -3.58 -5.37 21.33
C THR A 36 -3.13 -5.91 19.97
N ARG A 37 -1.83 -6.20 19.83
CA ARG A 37 -1.34 -6.90 18.64
C ARG A 37 -2.01 -8.27 18.43
N ALA A 38 -2.42 -8.95 19.50
CA ALA A 38 -3.11 -10.23 19.45
C ALA A 38 -4.53 -10.06 18.89
N GLU A 39 -5.31 -9.12 19.44
CA GLU A 39 -6.66 -8.78 18.94
C GLU A 39 -6.63 -8.34 17.47
N LEU A 40 -5.65 -7.52 17.08
CA LEU A 40 -5.51 -7.13 15.68
C LEU A 40 -5.26 -8.36 14.77
N ALA A 41 -4.46 -9.31 15.23
CA ALA A 41 -4.21 -10.54 14.48
C ALA A 41 -5.47 -11.41 14.38
N GLU A 42 -6.27 -11.47 15.44
CA GLU A 42 -7.56 -12.16 15.46
C GLU A 42 -8.57 -11.50 14.51
N LEU A 43 -8.70 -10.18 14.52
CA LEU A 43 -9.55 -9.43 13.57
C LEU A 43 -9.13 -9.62 12.11
N LEU A 44 -7.86 -9.92 11.85
CA LEU A 44 -7.36 -10.23 10.52
C LEU A 44 -7.60 -11.70 10.14
N ALA A 45 -7.44 -12.63 11.08
CA ALA A 45 -7.60 -14.06 10.86
C ALA A 45 -9.08 -14.46 10.75
N THR A 46 -9.91 -13.91 11.64
CA THR A 46 -11.34 -14.20 11.75
C THR A 46 -12.10 -12.86 11.76
N PRO A 47 -12.22 -12.21 10.60
CA PRO A 47 -12.87 -10.90 10.53
C PRO A 47 -14.36 -11.02 10.89
N PRO A 48 -14.85 -10.27 11.88
CA PRO A 48 -16.28 -10.25 12.21
C PRO A 48 -17.11 -9.61 11.10
N GLU A 49 -18.42 -9.86 11.10
CA GLU A 49 -19.32 -9.43 10.02
C GLU A 49 -19.28 -7.91 9.79
N TRP A 50 -19.26 -7.09 10.84
CA TRP A 50 -19.18 -5.64 10.72
C TRP A 50 -17.91 -5.19 9.96
N LEU A 51 -16.79 -5.89 10.17
CA LEU A 51 -15.51 -5.58 9.52
C LEU A 51 -15.55 -5.97 8.04
N VAL A 52 -16.19 -7.10 7.72
CA VAL A 52 -16.41 -7.54 6.35
C VAL A 52 -17.30 -6.55 5.61
N GLN A 53 -18.45 -6.19 6.18
CA GLN A 53 -19.37 -5.21 5.60
C GLN A 53 -18.72 -3.85 5.39
N LEU A 54 -17.94 -3.37 6.35
CA LEU A 54 -17.25 -2.08 6.24
C LEU A 54 -16.22 -2.09 5.10
N ARG A 55 -15.50 -3.19 4.90
CA ARG A 55 -14.56 -3.36 3.78
C ARG A 55 -15.24 -3.52 2.41
N LEU A 56 -16.46 -4.08 2.39
CA LEU A 56 -17.20 -4.30 1.15
C LEU A 56 -17.96 -3.05 0.70
N ASN A 57 -18.64 -2.38 1.62
CA ASN A 57 -19.65 -1.37 1.32
C ASN A 57 -19.37 -0.01 1.97
N GLY A 58 -18.70 -0.04 3.12
CA GLY A 58 -18.52 1.12 3.99
C GLY A 58 -17.75 2.27 3.35
N PRO A 59 -17.76 3.44 4.01
CA PRO A 59 -16.85 4.53 3.66
C PRO A 59 -15.42 4.01 3.72
N HIS A 60 -14.74 4.05 2.58
CA HIS A 60 -13.40 3.55 2.42
C HIS A 60 -12.38 4.58 2.90
N PRO A 61 -11.27 4.16 3.52
CA PRO A 61 -10.18 5.08 3.80
C PRO A 61 -9.61 5.60 2.47
N ARG A 62 -9.02 6.80 2.49
CA ARG A 62 -8.46 7.48 1.31
C ARG A 62 -7.54 6.60 0.44
N GLN A 63 -6.77 5.71 1.08
CA GLN A 63 -5.90 4.74 0.41
C GLN A 63 -6.69 3.78 -0.49
N GLU A 64 -7.79 3.27 0.04
CA GLU A 64 -8.64 2.29 -0.62
C GLU A 64 -9.50 2.95 -1.71
N VAL A 65 -9.99 4.18 -1.46
CA VAL A 65 -10.63 5.01 -2.47
C VAL A 65 -9.71 5.23 -3.68
N ALA A 66 -8.46 5.67 -3.44
CA ALA A 66 -7.48 5.91 -4.50
C ALA A 66 -7.22 4.63 -5.32
N ARG A 67 -7.05 3.50 -4.62
CA ARG A 67 -6.86 2.18 -5.22
C ARG A 67 -8.03 1.79 -6.12
N LYS A 68 -9.26 1.90 -5.63
CA LYS A 68 -10.47 1.54 -6.38
C LYS A 68 -10.71 2.46 -7.58
N LEU A 69 -10.40 3.75 -7.45
CA LEU A 69 -10.50 4.72 -8.55
C LEU A 69 -9.35 4.63 -9.56
N GLY A 70 -8.28 3.88 -9.27
CA GLY A 70 -7.13 3.71 -10.16
C GLY A 70 -6.24 4.96 -10.25
N ILE A 71 -6.16 5.73 -9.18
CA ILE A 71 -5.39 6.98 -9.10
C ILE A 71 -4.45 6.97 -7.89
N SER A 72 -3.56 7.96 -7.80
CA SER A 72 -2.73 8.18 -6.61
C SER A 72 -3.50 8.94 -5.52
N ILE A 73 -3.08 8.80 -4.26
CA ILE A 73 -3.61 9.61 -3.14
C ILE A 73 -3.38 11.11 -3.40
N SER A 74 -2.25 11.47 -3.99
CA SER A 74 -1.96 12.85 -4.40
C SER A 74 -2.89 13.33 -5.51
N GLY A 75 -3.38 12.42 -6.37
CA GLY A 75 -4.41 12.71 -7.36
C GLY A 75 -5.75 13.07 -6.71
N LEU A 76 -6.17 12.32 -5.68
CA LEU A 76 -7.32 12.71 -4.86
C LEU A 76 -7.13 14.08 -4.21
N THR A 77 -5.92 14.39 -3.72
CA THR A 77 -5.64 15.70 -3.11
C THR A 77 -5.77 16.82 -4.12
N ARG A 78 -5.28 16.64 -5.35
CA ARG A 78 -5.43 17.64 -6.42
C ARG A 78 -6.88 17.85 -6.85
N ALA A 79 -7.68 16.79 -6.79
CA ALA A 79 -9.11 16.86 -7.05
C ALA A 79 -9.92 17.53 -5.92
N GLY A 80 -9.28 17.89 -4.79
CA GLY A 80 -9.97 18.46 -3.63
C GLY A 80 -10.91 17.48 -2.92
N VAL A 81 -10.68 16.17 -3.11
CA VAL A 81 -11.50 15.12 -2.51
C VAL A 81 -10.91 14.73 -1.17
N ASP A 82 -11.56 15.14 -0.08
CA ASP A 82 -11.17 14.79 1.29
C ASP A 82 -12.13 13.83 2.00
N ASP A 83 -13.36 13.73 1.50
CA ASP A 83 -14.38 12.85 2.05
C ASP A 83 -14.12 11.37 1.70
N PRO A 84 -14.44 10.44 2.62
CA PRO A 84 -14.44 9.02 2.32
C PRO A 84 -15.57 8.69 1.35
N PHE A 85 -15.34 7.75 0.44
CA PHE A 85 -16.38 7.24 -0.45
C PHE A 85 -16.76 5.81 -0.11
N THR A 86 -18.04 5.53 -0.18
CA THR A 86 -18.61 4.18 -0.18
C THR A 86 -18.35 3.47 -1.50
N THR A 87 -18.55 2.16 -1.54
CA THR A 87 -18.47 1.40 -2.80
C THR A 87 -19.49 1.88 -3.83
N ALA A 88 -20.66 2.34 -3.41
CA ALA A 88 -21.71 2.83 -4.31
C ALA A 88 -21.29 4.15 -4.99
N GLU A 89 -20.75 5.10 -4.24
CA GLU A 89 -20.26 6.38 -4.77
C GLU A 89 -19.07 6.18 -5.70
N ILE A 90 -18.14 5.28 -5.35
CA ILE A 90 -17.02 4.92 -6.23
C ILE A 90 -17.53 4.35 -7.55
N LYS A 91 -18.54 3.46 -7.51
CA LYS A 91 -19.15 2.91 -8.72
C LYS A 91 -19.82 3.99 -9.56
N ALA A 92 -20.51 4.95 -8.92
CA ALA A 92 -21.11 6.08 -9.61
C ALA A 92 -20.06 6.95 -10.31
N LEU A 93 -18.96 7.28 -9.63
CA LEU A 93 -17.82 8.00 -10.22
C LEU A 93 -17.19 7.24 -11.39
N LEU A 94 -17.10 5.90 -11.31
CA LEU A 94 -16.54 5.11 -12.40
C LEU A 94 -17.50 4.97 -13.60
N ALA A 95 -18.81 5.00 -13.36
CA ALA A 95 -19.82 4.94 -14.41
C ALA A 95 -19.94 6.27 -15.18
N ALA A 96 -19.81 7.39 -14.48
CA ALA A 96 -19.81 8.73 -15.06
C ALA A 96 -18.54 9.49 -14.61
N PRO A 97 -17.37 9.15 -15.19
CA PRO A 97 -16.09 9.70 -14.74
C PRO A 97 -16.03 11.20 -15.00
N PRO A 98 -15.89 12.03 -13.94
CA PRO A 98 -15.67 13.45 -14.11
C PRO A 98 -14.29 13.71 -14.71
N GLU A 99 -14.09 14.90 -15.28
CA GLU A 99 -12.85 15.28 -15.98
C GLU A 99 -11.60 15.05 -15.13
N TRP A 100 -11.62 15.45 -13.86
CA TRP A 100 -10.48 15.28 -12.95
C TRP A 100 -10.10 13.80 -12.79
N LEU A 101 -11.07 12.89 -12.77
CA LEU A 101 -10.81 11.46 -12.61
C LEU A 101 -10.18 10.87 -13.87
N VAL A 102 -10.62 11.32 -15.05
CA VAL A 102 -10.02 10.91 -16.33
C VAL A 102 -8.55 11.35 -16.40
N VAL A 103 -8.29 12.62 -16.10
CA VAL A 103 -6.92 13.19 -16.11
C VAL A 103 -6.01 12.47 -15.12
N GLU A 104 -6.49 12.22 -13.91
CA GLU A 104 -5.69 11.57 -12.87
C GLU A 104 -5.42 10.09 -13.16
N ARG A 105 -6.37 9.37 -13.78
CA ARG A 105 -6.15 7.99 -14.22
C ARG A 105 -5.13 7.92 -15.35
N ALA A 106 -5.20 8.82 -16.33
CA ALA A 106 -4.21 8.90 -17.41
C ALA A 106 -2.81 9.19 -16.86
N ARG A 107 -2.70 10.14 -15.92
CA ARG A 107 -1.45 10.44 -15.22
C ARG A 107 -0.90 9.22 -14.48
N GLN A 108 -1.76 8.53 -13.73
CA GLN A 108 -1.36 7.35 -12.97
C GLN A 108 -0.87 6.22 -13.89
N ALA A 109 -1.53 6.02 -15.04
CA ALA A 109 -1.12 5.04 -16.03
C ALA A 109 0.28 5.35 -16.60
N GLY A 110 0.55 6.59 -16.99
CA GLY A 110 1.87 7.00 -17.49
C GLY A 110 2.98 6.85 -16.44
N VAL A 111 2.70 7.13 -15.16
CA VAL A 111 3.65 6.90 -14.06
C VAL A 111 3.96 5.41 -13.88
N MET A 112 2.94 4.54 -14.01
CA MET A 112 3.12 3.10 -13.87
C MET A 112 3.95 2.51 -15.01
N GLU A 113 3.72 2.98 -16.24
CA GLU A 113 4.51 2.59 -17.42
C GLU A 113 5.99 2.98 -17.27
N GLU A 114 6.26 4.22 -16.89
CA GLU A 114 7.64 4.68 -16.69
C GLU A 114 8.33 3.92 -15.55
N ASN A 115 7.63 3.67 -14.44
CA ASN A 115 8.17 2.86 -13.36
C ASN A 115 8.47 1.41 -13.79
N ALA A 116 7.62 0.83 -14.65
CA ALA A 116 7.84 -0.50 -15.20
C ALA A 116 9.12 -0.53 -16.06
N ARG A 117 9.30 0.46 -16.94
CA ARG A 117 10.51 0.63 -17.76
C ARG A 117 11.77 0.80 -16.90
N ILE A 118 11.74 1.68 -15.90
CA ILE A 118 12.88 1.87 -15.00
C ILE A 118 13.22 0.57 -14.25
N LYS A 119 12.20 -0.20 -13.85
CA LYS A 119 12.39 -1.48 -13.16
C LYS A 119 13.06 -2.52 -14.06
N THR A 120 12.65 -2.63 -15.33
CA THR A 120 13.28 -3.56 -16.28
C THR A 120 14.73 -3.17 -16.55
N GLU A 121 15.00 -1.89 -16.82
CA GLU A 121 16.37 -1.37 -17.03
C GLU A 121 17.27 -1.63 -15.81
N ARG A 122 16.75 -1.44 -14.58
CA ARG A 122 17.51 -1.72 -13.34
C ARG A 122 17.76 -3.21 -13.15
N ALA A 123 16.79 -4.07 -13.48
CA ALA A 123 16.93 -5.52 -13.39
C ALA A 123 17.97 -6.04 -14.38
N GLU A 124 17.98 -5.53 -15.62
CA GLU A 124 18.98 -5.87 -16.63
C GLU A 124 20.39 -5.46 -16.21
N LYS A 125 20.56 -4.22 -15.72
CA LYS A 125 21.85 -3.74 -15.21
C LYS A 125 22.33 -4.57 -14.01
N ALA A 126 21.43 -4.95 -13.11
CA ALA A 126 21.76 -5.82 -11.98
C ALA A 126 22.18 -7.23 -12.43
N ALA A 127 21.48 -7.81 -13.41
CA ALA A 127 21.82 -9.12 -13.98
C ALA A 127 23.15 -9.10 -14.74
N GLN A 128 23.45 -8.03 -15.50
CA GLN A 128 24.76 -7.83 -16.13
C GLN A 128 25.86 -7.69 -15.07
N LYS A 129 25.58 -6.90 -14.02
CA LYS A 129 26.23 -6.84 -12.71
C LYS A 129 26.76 -8.21 -12.28
N GLU A 130 25.79 -9.03 -11.94
CA GLU A 130 25.98 -10.35 -11.36
C GLU A 130 26.69 -11.31 -12.32
N ARG A 131 26.36 -11.27 -13.62
CA ARG A 131 27.03 -12.10 -14.63
C ARG A 131 28.52 -11.76 -14.74
N ALA A 132 28.87 -10.46 -14.75
CA ALA A 132 30.26 -10.02 -14.79
C ALA A 132 31.02 -10.43 -13.52
N GLU A 133 30.40 -10.30 -12.35
CA GLU A 133 30.98 -10.72 -11.07
C GLU A 133 31.17 -12.25 -10.99
N ARG A 134 30.18 -13.03 -11.44
CA ARG A 134 30.28 -14.49 -11.53
C ARG A 134 31.40 -14.90 -12.48
N HIS A 135 31.48 -14.29 -13.67
CA HIS A 135 32.54 -14.55 -14.64
C HIS A 135 33.93 -14.24 -14.08
N ALA A 136 34.10 -13.11 -13.39
CA ALA A 136 35.36 -12.75 -12.74
C ALA A 136 35.75 -13.73 -11.61
N ARG A 137 34.76 -14.29 -10.90
CA ARG A 137 35.00 -15.25 -9.81
C ARG A 137 35.39 -16.64 -10.29
N THR A 138 34.89 -17.07 -11.44
CA THR A 138 35.11 -18.42 -11.97
C THR A 138 36.29 -18.52 -12.95
N ASN A 139 36.84 -17.38 -13.40
CA ASN A 139 38.01 -17.37 -14.29
C ASN A 139 39.33 -17.38 -13.49
N PRO A 140 40.16 -18.43 -13.58
CA PRO A 140 41.42 -18.54 -12.83
C PRO A 140 42.52 -17.57 -13.30
N ASN A 141 42.34 -16.88 -14.45
CA ASN A 141 43.26 -15.86 -14.98
C ASN A 141 42.75 -14.42 -14.81
N ALA A 142 41.67 -14.17 -14.07
CA ALA A 142 41.10 -12.84 -13.92
C ALA A 142 41.94 -11.94 -12.98
N VAL A 143 42.48 -10.84 -13.51
CA VAL A 143 43.12 -9.78 -12.71
C VAL A 143 42.04 -9.09 -11.85
N ALA A 144 42.25 -9.06 -10.54
CA ALA A 144 41.33 -8.46 -9.58
C ALA A 144 41.01 -7.00 -9.96
N PRO A 145 39.72 -6.58 -9.95
CA PRO A 145 39.36 -5.21 -10.28
C PRO A 145 39.96 -4.25 -9.23
N LYS A 146 40.77 -3.29 -9.69
CA LYS A 146 41.37 -2.25 -8.81
C LYS A 146 40.25 -1.51 -8.06
N PRO A 147 40.41 -1.25 -6.75
CA PRO A 147 39.40 -0.56 -5.97
C PRO A 147 39.18 0.85 -6.54
N ARG A 148 37.92 1.22 -6.77
CA ARG A 148 37.55 2.60 -7.11
C ARG A 148 37.96 3.50 -5.95
N ARG A 149 38.90 4.43 -6.19
CA ARG A 149 39.21 5.50 -5.24
C ARG A 149 37.96 6.34 -5.03
N ARG A 150 37.65 6.60 -3.75
CA ARG A 150 36.57 7.46 -3.28
C ARG A 150 36.75 8.89 -3.77
#